data_AF-A0A2E2U3Z1-F1
#
_entry.id   AF-A0A2E2U3Z1-F1
#
_cell.length_a   1.000
_cell.length_b   1.000
_cell.length_c   1.000
_cell.angle_alpha   90.00
_cell.angle_beta   90.00
_cell.angle_gamma   90.00
#
_symmetry.space_group_name_H-M   'P 1'
#
loop_
_entity.id
_entity.type
_entity.pdbx_description
1 polymer ?
#
loop_
_entity_poly.entity_id
_entity_poly.type
_entity_poly.pdbx_seq_one_letter_code
_entity_poly.pdbx_strand_id
1 'polypeptide(L)'
;MKKILILGGGFGGIFCARRLEKINKNFFDVELISNNNYFIFQPFLPEVASGTISAADAVTPIRQMLPNIKFRKAEIININLKKKTLYLLKASEGVCIRLTMTI
;
A
#
# COMPACT_ATOMS: atom_id res chain seq x y z
N MET A 1 11.98 3.04 -17.57
CA MET A 1 11.09 3.57 -16.51
C MET A 1 11.59 3.08 -15.17
N LYS A 2 11.65 3.95 -14.14
CA LYS A 2 12.10 3.55 -12.80
C LYS A 2 10.93 2.95 -12.02
N LYS A 3 11.15 1.83 -11.32
CA LYS A 3 10.13 1.20 -10.49
C LYS A 3 10.18 1.77 -9.06
N ILE A 4 9.05 2.28 -8.57
CA ILE A 4 8.90 2.77 -7.20
C ILE A 4 7.95 1.83 -6.46
N LEU A 5 8.41 1.31 -5.32
CA LEU A 5 7.59 0.52 -4.42
C LEU A 5 7.27 1.33 -3.17
N ILE A 6 5.98 1.46 -2.87
CA ILE A 6 5.48 2.11 -1.66
C ILE A 6 5.05 1.00 -0.71
N LEU A 7 5.67 0.96 0.47
CA LEU A 7 5.48 -0.09 1.46
C LEU A 7 4.55 0.44 2.57
N GLY A 8 3.31 -0.03 2.59
CA GLY A 8 2.28 0.34 3.56
C GLY A 8 1.14 1.17 2.96
N GLY A 9 -0.10 0.83 3.34
CA GLY A 9 -1.33 1.50 2.92
C GLY A 9 -1.92 2.49 3.94
N GLY A 10 -1.10 3.05 4.82
CA GLY A 10 -1.52 4.09 5.77
C GLY A 10 -1.48 5.51 5.18
N PHE A 11 -1.56 6.54 6.02
CA PHE A 11 -1.52 7.95 5.60
C PHE A 11 -0.32 8.24 4.68
N GLY A 12 0.90 8.01 5.17
CA GLY A 12 2.12 8.31 4.41
C GLY A 12 2.16 7.62 3.04
N GLY A 13 1.84 6.33 2.98
CA GLY A 13 1.85 5.56 1.74
C GLY A 13 0.81 6.01 0.72
N ILE A 14 -0.44 6.20 1.17
CA ILE A 14 -1.53 6.64 0.30
C ILE A 14 -1.29 8.05 -0.23
N PHE A 15 -0.95 9.02 0.64
CA PHE A 15 -0.72 10.40 0.19
C PHE A 15 0.56 10.53 -0.65
N CYS A 16 1.60 9.75 -0.38
CA CYS A 16 2.77 9.65 -1.24
C CYS A 16 2.39 9.12 -2.63
N ALA A 17 1.61 8.02 -2.70
CA ALA A 17 1.14 7.45 -3.95
C ALA A 17 0.28 8.46 -4.75
N ARG A 18 -0.66 9.15 -4.11
CA ARG A 18 -1.47 10.21 -4.75
C ARG A 18 -0.61 11.35 -5.28
N ARG A 19 0.42 11.75 -4.53
CA ARG A 19 1.33 12.82 -4.97
C ARG A 19 2.16 12.37 -6.16
N LEU A 20 2.67 11.14 -6.13
CA LEU A 20 3.41 10.53 -7.24
C LEU A 20 2.56 10.41 -8.49
N GLU A 21 1.33 9.90 -8.38
CA GLU A 21 0.35 9.82 -9.47
C GLU A 21 0.17 11.18 -10.16
N LYS A 22 -0.01 12.26 -9.39
CA LYS A 22 -0.18 13.63 -9.93
C LYS A 22 1.04 14.17 -10.67
N ILE A 23 2.26 13.79 -10.29
CA ILE A 23 3.49 14.25 -10.97
C ILE A 23 4.01 13.28 -12.02
N ASN A 24 3.46 12.07 -12.06
CA ASN A 24 3.96 11.01 -12.92
C ASN A 24 3.49 11.23 -14.37
N LYS A 25 4.34 11.87 -15.18
CA LYS A 25 4.16 11.95 -16.64
C LYS A 25 4.74 10.70 -17.33
N ASN A 26 4.32 9.51 -16.90
CA ASN A 26 4.83 8.20 -17.37
C ASN A 26 6.33 7.92 -17.10
N PHE A 27 6.92 8.58 -16.10
CA PHE A 27 8.33 8.38 -15.73
C PHE A 27 8.54 7.17 -14.80
N PHE A 28 7.51 6.83 -14.01
CA PHE A 28 7.59 5.84 -12.94
C PHE A 28 6.55 4.73 -13.08
N ASP A 29 6.97 3.49 -12.81
CA ASP A 29 6.05 2.38 -12.52
C ASP A 29 5.88 2.28 -11.01
N VAL A 30 4.73 2.73 -10.49
CA VAL A 30 4.46 2.83 -9.05
C VAL A 30 3.57 1.68 -8.62
N GLU A 31 3.99 0.96 -7.59
CA GLU A 31 3.21 -0.12 -6.97
C GLU A 31 3.19 0.04 -5.44
N LEU A 32 1.99 0.08 -4.86
CA LEU A 32 1.76 0.12 -3.42
C LEU A 32 1.50 -1.31 -2.90
N ILE A 33 2.28 -1.71 -1.90
CA ILE A 33 2.21 -3.02 -1.27
C ILE A 33 1.74 -2.84 0.17
N SER A 34 0.67 -3.52 0.56
CA SER A 34 0.11 -3.44 1.91
C SER A 34 -0.51 -4.79 2.30
N ASN A 35 -0.50 -5.14 3.59
CA ASN A 35 -1.19 -6.32 4.10
C ASN A 35 -2.73 -6.15 4.07
N ASN A 36 -3.20 -4.91 4.17
CA ASN A 36 -4.62 -4.53 4.11
C ASN A 36 -4.96 -3.91 2.74
N ASN A 37 -6.16 -4.22 2.24
CA ASN A 37 -6.72 -3.65 1.00
C ASN A 37 -7.57 -2.39 1.23
N TYR A 38 -7.57 -1.87 2.45
CA TYR A 38 -8.30 -0.68 2.87
C TYR A 38 -7.36 0.24 3.66
N PHE A 39 -7.62 1.53 3.53
CA PHE A 39 -7.09 2.58 4.37
C PHE A 39 -8.01 2.74 5.58
N ILE A 40 -7.43 2.95 6.77
CA ILE A 40 -8.17 3.29 7.99
C ILE A 40 -7.95 4.77 8.26
N PHE A 41 -9.02 5.54 8.33
CA PHE A 41 -8.96 6.90 8.87
C PHE A 41 -8.88 6.81 10.39
N GLN A 42 -7.66 6.62 10.89
CA GLN A 42 -7.37 6.45 12.32
C GLN A 42 -8.00 7.50 13.24
N PRO A 43 -8.18 8.77 12.83
CA PRO A 43 -8.89 9.75 13.65
C PRO A 43 -10.32 9.35 14.06
N PHE A 44 -10.99 8.46 13.32
CA PHE A 44 -12.34 7.98 13.63
C PHE A 44 -12.37 6.74 14.54
N LEU A 45 -11.22 6.21 14.97
CA LEU A 45 -11.19 5.03 15.83
C LEU A 45 -11.85 5.24 17.20
N PRO A 46 -11.73 6.40 17.88
CA PRO A 46 -12.46 6.65 19.12
C PRO A 46 -13.98 6.56 18.93
N GLU A 47 -14.52 7.10 17.84
CA GLU A 47 -15.95 7.09 17.53
C GLU A 47 -16.45 5.69 17.14
N VAL A 48 -15.63 4.90 16.46
CA VAL A 48 -15.90 3.47 16.22
C VAL A 48 -15.91 2.71 17.55
N ALA A 49 -14.94 2.97 18.43
CA ALA A 49 -14.84 2.31 19.73
C ALA A 49 -15.99 2.68 20.68
N SER A 50 -16.51 3.91 20.61
CA SER A 50 -17.69 4.34 21.36
C SER A 50 -19.01 3.86 20.75
N GLY A 51 -18.99 3.31 19.54
CA GLY A 51 -20.19 2.89 18.81
C GLY A 51 -21.00 4.03 18.21
N THR A 52 -20.44 5.25 18.15
CA THR A 52 -21.09 6.42 17.55
C THR A 52 -21.18 6.30 16.03
N ILE A 53 -20.20 5.63 15.43
CA ILE A 53 -20.18 5.29 14.00
C ILE A 53 -19.81 3.81 13.81
N SER A 54 -20.07 3.28 12.63
CA SER A 54 -19.68 1.93 12.28
C SER A 54 -18.21 1.85 11.86
N ALA A 55 -17.61 0.65 11.95
CA ALA A 55 -16.25 0.43 11.43
C ALA A 55 -16.15 0.69 9.91
N ALA A 56 -17.25 0.54 9.17
CA ALA A 56 -17.29 0.81 7.74
C ALA A 56 -17.08 2.31 7.43
N ASP A 57 -17.49 3.19 8.34
CA ASP A 57 -17.35 4.65 8.19
C ASP A 57 -15.89 5.11 8.34
N ALA A 58 -15.05 4.31 9.02
CA ALA A 58 -13.64 4.61 9.23
C ALA A 58 -12.70 4.00 8.17
N VAL A 59 -13.22 3.25 7.19
CA VAL A 59 -12.39 2.55 6.19
C VAL A 59 -12.72 2.96 4.77
N THR A 60 -11.71 2.95 3.90
CA THR A 60 -11.88 3.18 2.46
C THR A 60 -11.02 2.20 1.66
N PRO A 61 -11.56 1.47 0.66
CA PRO A 61 -10.76 0.59 -0.18
C PRO A 61 -9.60 1.34 -0.86
N ILE A 62 -8.38 0.81 -0.76
CA ILE A 62 -7.19 1.46 -1.32
C ILE A 62 -7.32 1.66 -2.83
N ARG A 63 -7.90 0.67 -3.53
CA ARG A 63 -8.13 0.74 -4.99
C ARG A 63 -9.08 1.87 -5.40
N GLN A 64 -10.00 2.27 -4.51
CA GLN A 64 -10.87 3.41 -4.76
C GLN A 64 -10.11 4.73 -4.59
N MET A 65 -9.18 4.80 -3.63
CA MET A 65 -8.38 6.01 -3.39
C MET A 65 -7.25 6.21 -4.42
N LEU A 66 -6.76 5.12 -5.01
CA LEU A 66 -5.61 5.07 -5.91
C LEU A 66 -5.93 4.28 -7.20
N PRO A 67 -6.84 4.76 -8.05
CA PRO A 67 -7.32 3.99 -9.20
C PRO A 67 -6.24 3.72 -10.26
N ASN A 68 -5.22 4.58 -10.41
CA ASN A 68 -4.18 4.42 -11.43
C ASN A 68 -2.84 3.91 -10.88
N ILE A 69 -2.79 3.50 -9.60
CA ILE A 69 -1.58 2.93 -8.98
C ILE A 69 -1.77 1.44 -8.82
N LYS A 70 -0.75 0.65 -9.19
CA LYS A 70 -0.78 -0.80 -8.98
C LYS A 70 -0.84 -1.08 -7.47
N PHE A 71 -1.78 -1.91 -7.06
CA PHE A 71 -1.93 -2.31 -5.67
C PHE A 71 -1.69 -3.82 -5.51
N ARG A 72 -0.83 -4.21 -4.57
CA ARG A 72 -0.60 -5.61 -4.20
C ARG A 72 -0.92 -5.82 -2.73
N LYS A 73 -1.88 -6.71 -2.45
CA LYS A 73 -2.12 -7.20 -1.09
C LYS A 73 -1.06 -8.25 -0.73
N ALA A 74 -0.12 -7.92 0.15
CA ALA A 74 0.90 -8.85 0.63
C ALA A 74 1.49 -8.34 1.95
N GLU A 75 1.95 -9.27 2.78
CA GLU A 75 2.73 -8.94 3.97
C GLU A 75 4.22 -8.84 3.60
N ILE A 76 4.90 -7.82 4.11
CA ILE A 76 6.32 -7.61 3.83
C ILE A 76 7.12 -8.25 4.96
N ILE A 77 7.87 -9.31 4.65
CA ILE A 77 8.61 -10.07 5.66
C ILE A 77 10.06 -9.60 5.81
N ASN A 78 10.67 -9.10 4.73
CA ASN A 78 12.05 -8.65 4.76
C ASN A 78 12.37 -7.67 3.62
N ILE A 79 13.28 -6.74 3.88
CA ILE A 79 13.74 -5.72 2.96
C ILE A 79 15.27 -5.78 2.89
N ASN A 80 15.81 -6.11 1.72
CA ASN A 80 17.24 -6.02 1.45
C ASN A 80 17.53 -4.82 0.55
N LEU A 81 18.01 -3.73 1.15
CA LEU A 81 18.30 -2.49 0.42
C LEU A 81 19.54 -2.58 -0.47
N LYS A 82 20.56 -3.36 -0.06
CA LYS A 82 21.79 -3.56 -0.85
C LYS A 82 21.49 -4.27 -2.17
N LYS A 83 20.69 -5.33 -2.11
CA LYS A 83 20.23 -6.13 -3.27
C LYS A 83 18.93 -5.62 -3.88
N LYS A 84 18.37 -4.53 -3.32
CA LYS A 84 17.09 -3.94 -3.72
C LYS A 84 15.99 -5.00 -3.89
N THR A 85 15.90 -5.89 -2.92
CA THR A 85 15.00 -7.05 -2.95
C THR A 85 14.03 -6.98 -1.78
N LEU A 86 12.75 -7.18 -2.06
CA LEU A 86 11.69 -7.36 -1.07
C LEU A 86 11.25 -8.81 -1.03
N TYR A 87 11.03 -9.30 0.17
CA TYR A 87 10.43 -10.60 0.40
C TYR A 87 9.02 -10.37 0.92
N LEU A 88 8.05 -11.01 0.27
CA LEU A 88 6.64 -10.86 0.57
C LEU A 88 6.02 -12.22 0.90
N LEU A 89 5.11 -12.26 1.87
CA LEU A 89 4.21 -13.38 2.05
C LEU A 89 2.92 -13.11 1.26
N LYS A 90 2.58 -13.98 0.30
CA LYS A 90 1.32 -13.86 -0.44
C LYS A 90 0.20 -14.54 0.35
N ALA A 91 -0.80 -13.74 0.74
CA ALA A 91 -1.92 -14.19 1.57
C ALA A 91 -2.77 -15.32 0.95
N SER A 92 -2.73 -15.52 -0.37
CA SER A 92 -3.54 -16.55 -1.04
C SER A 92 -2.88 -17.93 -1.11
N GLU A 93 -1.58 -18.07 -0.81
CA GLU A 93 -0.82 -19.29 -1.13
C GLU A 93 0.20 -19.70 -0.06
N GLY A 94 0.48 -18.88 0.97
CA GLY A 94 1.56 -19.18 1.94
C GLY A 94 2.96 -19.15 1.32
N VAL A 95 3.08 -18.73 0.06
CA VAL A 95 4.32 -18.68 -0.71
C VAL A 95 5.05 -17.37 -0.45
N CYS A 96 6.34 -17.48 -0.12
CA CYS A 96 7.26 -16.35 -0.09
C CYS A 96 7.62 -15.94 -1.52
N ILE A 97 7.20 -14.75 -1.92
CA ILE A 97 7.51 -14.19 -3.23
C ILE A 97 8.63 -13.17 -3.07
N ARG A 98 9.67 -13.35 -3.89
CA ARG A 98 10.76 -12.38 -4.02
C ARG A 98 10.41 -11.35 -5.10
N LEU A 99 10.35 -10.08 -4.72
CA LEU A 99 10.30 -8.97 -5.67
C LEU A 99 11.66 -8.27 -5.71
N THR A 100 12.27 -8.22 -6.88
CA THR A 100 13.51 -7.45 -7.11
C THR A 100 13.14 -6.10 -7.72
N MET A 101 13.71 -5.02 -7.17
CA MET A 101 13.61 -3.68 -7.73
C MET A 101 14.85 -3.39 -8.59
N THR A 102 14.63 -2.95 -9.84
CA THR A 102 15.67 -2.40 -10.71
C THR A 102 15.51 -0.88 -10.70
N ILE A 103 16.58 -0.12 -10.38
CA ILE A 103 16.57 1.37 -10.44
C ILE A 103 17.05 1.80 -11.82
#